data_AF-A0A5Q4BM89-F1
#
_entry.id   AF-A0A5Q4BM89-F1
#
_cell.length_a   1.000
_cell.length_b   1.000
_cell.length_c   1.000
_cell.angle_alpha   90.00
_cell.angle_beta   90.00
_cell.angle_gamma   90.00
#
_symmetry.space_group_name_H-M   'P 1'
#
loop_
_entity.id
_entity.type
_entity.pdbx_description
1 polymer ?
#
loop_
_entity_poly.entity_id
_entity_poly.type
_entity_poly.pdbx_seq_one_letter_code
_entity_poly.pdbx_strand_id
1 'polypeptide(L)'
;CEPIRIPTPDVSRTLARASLELEHLSASFVVDADCFFHACNPSWKWPNLSSLALTSRLLAPGESTVEIDDMLQRAAKVAKKMPNLQTMEIWNGRKALAALFKYQSIGHGGYGQPAEITWRGTWDYALHPSVIRAWDAVALKHRANGCVTVKKLLDVGVVRSHGDAIYYLNLSNTVIRPLSLQKIRLEQSIVDGVYDW
;
A
#
# COMPACT_ATOMS: atom_id res chain seq x y z
N CYS A 1 -4.58 9.77 23.79
CA CYS A 1 -4.31 9.88 22.35
C CYS A 1 -2.81 9.91 22.16
N GLU A 2 -2.21 8.85 21.62
CA GLU A 2 -0.79 8.92 21.28
C GLU A 2 -0.60 9.88 20.11
N PRO A 3 0.44 10.75 20.14
CA PRO A 3 0.72 11.63 19.02
C PRO A 3 1.09 10.77 17.81
N ILE A 4 0.27 10.85 16.76
CA ILE A 4 0.60 10.25 15.46
C ILE A 4 1.90 10.92 15.01
N ARG A 5 3.01 10.17 14.99
CA ARG A 5 4.29 10.66 14.49
C ARG A 5 4.08 11.13 13.05
N ILE A 6 4.09 12.43 12.81
CA ILE A 6 3.99 12.99 11.46
C ILE A 6 5.33 12.74 10.78
N PRO A 7 5.38 11.94 9.71
CA PRO A 7 6.63 11.71 9.01
C PRO A 7 7.17 13.02 8.44
N THR A 8 8.44 13.32 8.67
CA THR A 8 9.06 14.54 8.13
C THR A 8 9.39 14.32 6.65
N PRO A 9 9.23 15.36 5.79
CA PRO A 9 9.57 15.26 4.37
C PRO A 9 11.02 14.79 4.11
N ASP A 10 11.95 15.12 5.01
CA ASP A 10 13.35 14.72 4.91
C ASP A 10 13.55 13.20 5.07
N VAL A 11 12.77 12.56 5.94
CA VAL A 11 12.81 11.09 6.10
C VAL A 11 12.25 10.42 4.85
N SER A 12 11.15 10.94 4.29
CA SER A 12 10.60 10.47 3.01
C SER A 12 11.61 10.58 1.87
N ARG A 13 12.30 11.72 1.74
CA ARG A 13 13.35 11.91 0.72
C ARG A 13 14.52 10.96 0.91
N THR A 14 14.99 10.79 2.15
CA THR A 14 16.11 9.91 2.48
C THR A 14 15.77 8.46 2.14
N LEU A 15 14.58 7.99 2.53
CA LEU A 15 14.12 6.65 2.22
C LEU A 15 13.91 6.45 0.71
N ALA A 16 13.31 7.43 0.02
CA ALA A 16 13.14 7.36 -1.44
C ALA A 16 14.49 7.24 -2.16
N ARG A 17 15.51 7.95 -1.71
CA ARG A 17 16.88 7.83 -2.26
C ARG A 17 17.50 6.46 -1.95
N ALA A 18 17.40 6.00 -0.70
CA ALA A 18 17.92 4.68 -0.31
C ALA A 18 17.24 3.53 -1.07
N SER A 19 15.97 3.70 -1.44
CA SER A 19 15.20 2.67 -2.14
C SER A 19 15.69 2.36 -3.57
N LEU A 20 16.54 3.22 -4.16
CA LEU A 20 17.03 3.05 -5.54
C LEU A 20 17.82 1.74 -5.76
N GLU A 21 18.46 1.23 -4.71
CA GLU A 21 19.30 0.04 -4.75
C GLU A 21 18.60 -1.22 -4.23
N LEU A 22 17.38 -1.08 -3.69
CA LEU A 22 16.65 -2.18 -3.06
C LEU A 22 15.85 -3.00 -4.06
N GLU A 23 15.67 -4.28 -3.75
CA GLU A 23 14.70 -5.16 -4.41
C GLU A 23 13.34 -5.12 -3.70
N HIS A 24 13.35 -5.04 -2.38
CA HIS A 24 12.17 -5.01 -1.54
C HIS A 24 12.22 -3.83 -0.57
N LEU A 25 11.14 -3.06 -0.50
CA LEU A 25 10.96 -2.01 0.50
C LEU A 25 9.60 -2.15 1.17
N SER A 26 9.62 -2.21 2.49
CA SER A 26 8.43 -2.17 3.33
C SER A 26 8.65 -1.15 4.44
N ALA A 27 7.88 -0.07 4.44
CA ALA A 27 8.01 1.02 5.41
C ALA A 27 6.65 1.36 6.03
N SER A 28 6.37 0.69 7.14
CA SER A 28 5.13 0.83 7.92
C SER A 28 5.24 1.99 8.90
N PHE A 29 4.40 3.02 8.75
CA PHE A 29 4.33 4.21 9.63
C PHE A 29 5.63 5.02 9.80
N VAL A 30 6.69 4.74 9.02
CA VAL A 30 7.95 5.51 9.03
C VAL A 30 7.87 6.73 8.12
N VAL A 31 7.21 6.56 6.96
CA VAL A 31 6.97 7.60 5.95
C VAL A 31 5.50 7.60 5.54
N ASP A 32 5.02 8.74 5.08
CA ASP A 32 3.76 8.81 4.35
C ASP A 32 4.04 8.59 2.86
N ALA A 33 3.23 7.75 2.21
CA ALA A 33 3.40 7.41 0.80
C ALA A 33 3.30 8.64 -0.11
N ASP A 34 2.43 9.61 0.21
CA ASP A 34 2.33 10.83 -0.60
C ASP A 34 3.62 11.64 -0.56
N CYS A 35 4.17 11.85 0.64
CA CYS A 35 5.47 12.50 0.82
C CYS A 35 6.62 11.71 0.16
N PHE A 36 6.59 10.38 0.22
CA PHE A 36 7.58 9.52 -0.43
C PHE A 36 7.58 9.72 -1.95
N PHE A 37 6.42 9.61 -2.60
CA PHE A 37 6.32 9.76 -4.04
C PHE A 37 6.56 11.20 -4.51
N HIS A 38 6.22 12.20 -3.70
CA HIS A 38 6.56 13.60 -3.98
C HIS A 38 8.08 13.86 -3.94
N ALA A 39 8.81 13.16 -3.07
CA ALA A 39 10.26 13.30 -2.96
C ALA A 39 11.04 12.58 -4.07
N CYS A 40 10.41 11.69 -4.84
CA CYS A 40 11.03 10.97 -5.96
C CYS A 40 11.44 11.94 -7.08
N ASN A 41 12.73 11.99 -7.40
CA ASN A 41 13.21 12.80 -8.52
C ASN A 41 12.81 12.15 -9.87
N PRO A 42 12.32 12.92 -10.87
CA PRO A 42 11.93 12.38 -12.17
C PRO A 42 13.01 11.63 -12.97
N SER A 43 14.29 11.90 -12.68
CA SER A 43 15.44 11.22 -13.31
C SER A 43 15.75 9.85 -12.71
N TRP A 44 15.22 9.55 -11.52
CA TRP A 44 15.49 8.31 -10.81
C TRP A 44 14.85 7.10 -11.49
N LYS A 45 15.51 5.96 -11.30
CA LYS A 45 15.08 4.64 -11.75
C LYS A 45 15.37 3.64 -10.65
N TRP A 46 14.51 2.64 -10.54
CA TRP A 46 14.61 1.57 -9.57
C TRP A 46 14.81 0.25 -10.32
N PRO A 47 16.05 -0.05 -10.75
CA PRO A 47 16.30 -1.19 -11.62
C PRO A 47 15.91 -2.52 -10.95
N ASN A 48 16.01 -2.61 -9.63
CA ASN A 48 15.83 -3.87 -8.90
C ASN A 48 14.52 -3.95 -8.12
N LEU A 49 13.86 -2.82 -7.82
CA LEU A 49 12.72 -2.81 -6.91
C LEU A 49 11.54 -3.59 -7.51
N SER A 50 11.25 -4.74 -6.91
CA SER A 50 10.17 -5.65 -7.30
C SER A 50 8.97 -5.56 -6.36
N SER A 51 9.20 -5.18 -5.09
CA SER A 51 8.11 -5.07 -4.12
C SER A 51 8.23 -3.83 -3.24
N LEU A 52 7.11 -3.09 -3.12
CA LEU A 52 7.01 -1.86 -2.34
C LEU A 52 5.75 -1.87 -1.47
N ALA A 53 5.89 -1.63 -0.18
CA ALA A 53 4.77 -1.38 0.73
C ALA A 53 5.00 -0.12 1.56
N LEU A 54 4.06 0.82 1.50
CA LEU A 54 4.12 2.10 2.22
C LEU A 54 2.80 2.37 2.95
N THR A 55 2.87 3.08 4.07
CA THR A 55 1.68 3.58 4.75
C THR A 55 1.25 4.96 4.20
N SER A 56 -0.04 5.24 4.11
CA SER A 56 -0.54 6.59 3.82
C SER A 56 -1.70 6.96 4.73
N ARG A 57 -1.65 8.14 5.35
CA ARG A 57 -2.76 8.62 6.18
C ARG A 57 -3.98 9.01 5.35
N LEU A 58 -3.79 9.33 4.06
CA LEU A 58 -4.88 9.65 3.13
C LEU A 58 -5.86 8.49 2.93
N LEU A 59 -5.44 7.24 3.20
CA LEU A 59 -6.31 6.06 3.12
C LEU A 59 -7.19 5.94 4.37
N ALA A 60 -8.01 6.96 4.63
CA ALA A 60 -8.94 7.02 5.75
C ALA A 60 -10.31 7.59 5.30
N PRO A 61 -11.42 7.18 5.95
CA PRO A 61 -12.72 7.79 5.68
C PRO A 61 -12.71 9.29 5.98
N GLY A 62 -13.30 10.09 5.10
CA GLY A 62 -13.43 11.54 5.27
C GLY A 62 -12.25 12.36 4.72
N GLU A 63 -11.16 11.70 4.29
CA GLU A 63 -10.08 12.35 3.55
C GLU A 63 -10.53 12.71 2.12
N SER A 64 -9.83 13.66 1.50
CA SER A 64 -10.14 14.10 0.14
C SER A 64 -9.88 13.00 -0.88
N THR A 65 -10.92 12.56 -1.59
CA THR A 65 -10.78 11.58 -2.68
C THR A 65 -9.86 12.08 -3.79
N VAL A 66 -9.83 13.40 -4.01
CA VAL A 66 -8.91 14.04 -4.96
C VAL A 66 -7.45 13.83 -4.54
N GLU A 67 -7.14 13.98 -3.25
CA GLU A 67 -5.78 13.79 -2.74
C GLU A 67 -5.36 12.31 -2.80
N ILE A 68 -6.29 11.39 -2.53
CA ILE A 68 -6.06 9.95 -2.70
C ILE A 68 -5.75 9.64 -4.18
N ASP A 69 -6.59 10.10 -5.11
CA ASP A 69 -6.40 9.87 -6.53
C ASP A 69 -5.08 10.49 -7.05
N ASP A 70 -4.73 11.68 -6.57
CA ASP A 70 -3.48 12.36 -6.93
C ASP A 70 -2.25 11.60 -6.41
N MET A 71 -2.29 11.10 -5.17
CA MET A 71 -1.25 10.25 -4.62
C MET A 71 -1.12 8.96 -5.44
N LEU A 72 -2.23 8.29 -5.76
CA LEU A 72 -2.22 7.04 -6.53
C LEU A 72 -1.71 7.25 -7.97
N GLN A 73 -2.01 8.39 -8.60
CA GLN A 73 -1.46 8.77 -9.90
C GLN A 73 0.04 9.08 -9.82
N ARG A 74 0.51 9.75 -8.74
CA ARG A 74 1.95 9.95 -8.49
C ARG A 74 2.67 8.62 -8.31
N ALA A 75 2.10 7.71 -7.51
CA ALA A 75 2.61 6.36 -7.32
C ALA A 75 2.76 5.64 -8.66
N ALA A 76 1.75 5.69 -9.53
CA ALA A 76 1.81 5.11 -10.88
C ALA A 76 2.93 5.73 -11.74
N LYS A 77 3.12 7.06 -11.70
CA LYS A 77 4.21 7.73 -12.44
C LYS A 77 5.59 7.23 -12.01
N VAL A 78 5.78 7.01 -10.71
CA VAL A 78 7.02 6.45 -10.14
C VAL A 78 7.16 4.97 -10.50
N ALA A 79 6.07 4.19 -10.41
CA ALA A 79 6.03 2.77 -10.76
C ALA A 79 6.48 2.48 -12.21
N LYS A 80 6.20 3.38 -13.17
CA LYS A 80 6.70 3.27 -14.56
C LYS A 80 8.24 3.27 -14.68
N LYS A 81 8.96 3.64 -13.62
CA LYS A 81 10.43 3.67 -13.53
C LYS A 81 11.01 2.49 -12.75
N MET A 82 10.16 1.52 -12.37
CA MET A 82 10.50 0.29 -11.67
C MET A 82 10.26 -0.92 -12.61
N PRO A 83 11.17 -1.22 -13.54
CA PRO A 83 10.94 -2.25 -14.57
C PRO A 83 10.65 -3.65 -14.02
N ASN A 84 11.11 -3.95 -12.81
CA ASN A 84 10.92 -5.25 -12.16
C ASN A 84 9.75 -5.26 -11.17
N LEU A 85 8.94 -4.19 -11.11
CA LEU A 85 7.85 -4.08 -10.14
C LEU A 85 6.81 -5.18 -10.33
N GLN A 86 6.68 -6.01 -9.29
CA GLN A 86 5.68 -7.06 -9.17
C GLN A 86 4.53 -6.67 -8.27
N THR A 87 4.80 -5.95 -7.18
CA THR A 87 3.75 -5.57 -6.23
C THR A 87 4.01 -4.20 -5.63
N MET A 88 3.00 -3.34 -5.64
CA MET A 88 3.00 -2.09 -4.90
C MET A 88 1.76 -2.03 -4.00
N GLU A 89 1.96 -1.80 -2.71
CA GLU A 89 0.91 -1.73 -1.70
C GLU A 89 0.99 -0.40 -0.97
N ILE A 90 -0.09 0.37 -1.00
CA ILE A 90 -0.25 1.57 -0.18
C ILE A 90 -1.41 1.29 0.75
N TRP A 91 -1.16 1.35 2.05
CA TRP A 91 -2.13 0.88 3.04
C TRP A 91 -2.23 1.79 4.26
N ASN A 92 -3.29 1.62 5.04
CA ASN A 92 -3.46 2.21 6.35
C ASN A 92 -4.28 1.28 7.23
N GLY A 93 -4.04 1.31 8.53
CA GLY A 93 -4.66 0.38 9.45
C GLY A 93 -4.64 0.89 10.88
N ARG A 94 -5.80 0.91 11.53
CA ARG A 94 -6.01 1.12 12.97
C ARG A 94 -7.36 0.50 13.37
N LYS A 95 -7.76 0.60 14.64
CA LYS A 95 -9.10 0.13 15.08
C LYS A 95 -10.19 0.74 14.18
N ALA A 96 -11.10 -0.12 13.70
CA ALA A 96 -12.20 0.16 12.77
C ALA A 96 -11.82 0.67 11.36
N LEU A 97 -10.52 0.82 11.06
CA LEU A 97 -10.04 1.36 9.80
C LEU A 97 -9.00 0.45 9.20
N ALA A 98 -9.28 -0.09 8.02
CA ALA A 98 -8.27 -0.72 7.20
C ALA A 98 -8.52 -0.34 5.74
N ALA A 99 -7.47 0.03 5.02
CA ALA A 99 -7.55 0.30 3.59
C ALA A 99 -6.24 -0.09 2.90
N LEU A 100 -6.36 -0.61 1.69
CA LEU A 100 -5.27 -1.06 0.85
C LEU A 100 -5.62 -0.73 -0.60
N PHE A 101 -4.74 0.04 -1.24
CA PHE A 101 -4.57 0.01 -2.67
C PHE A 101 -3.41 -0.93 -3.01
N LYS A 102 -3.63 -1.89 -3.90
CA LYS A 102 -2.61 -2.84 -4.35
C LYS A 102 -2.54 -2.88 -5.86
N TYR A 103 -1.35 -2.75 -6.43
CA TYR A 103 -1.03 -3.18 -7.79
C TYR A 103 -0.27 -4.49 -7.73
N GLN A 104 -0.62 -5.44 -8.59
CA GLN A 104 0.11 -6.70 -8.75
C GLN A 104 0.28 -7.05 -10.22
N SER A 105 1.51 -7.25 -10.67
CA SER A 105 1.76 -7.84 -11.99
C SER A 105 1.63 -9.36 -11.88
N ILE A 106 0.88 -9.94 -12.82
CA ILE A 106 0.69 -11.39 -12.90
C ILE A 106 1.66 -11.90 -13.96
N GLY A 107 2.93 -12.15 -13.60
CA GLY A 107 3.81 -12.95 -14.44
C GLY A 107 5.31 -12.73 -14.30
N HIS A 108 6.01 -13.78 -13.83
CA HIS A 108 7.20 -14.24 -14.53
C HIS A 108 6.73 -15.19 -15.64
N GLY A 109 6.95 -14.83 -16.90
CA GLY A 109 6.70 -15.71 -18.07
C GLY A 109 5.31 -15.65 -18.73
N GLY A 110 4.35 -14.93 -18.16
CA GLY A 110 2.99 -14.78 -18.71
C GLY A 110 2.84 -13.55 -19.60
N TYR A 111 3.38 -13.57 -20.82
CA TYR A 111 3.10 -12.52 -21.81
C TYR A 111 1.60 -12.37 -22.01
N GLY A 112 1.06 -11.16 -21.83
CA GLY A 112 -0.33 -10.83 -22.16
C GLY A 112 -1.38 -11.03 -21.07
N GLN A 113 -1.00 -11.44 -19.84
CA GLN A 113 -1.95 -11.40 -18.71
C GLN A 113 -2.13 -9.95 -18.21
N PRO A 114 -3.35 -9.55 -17.81
CA PRO A 114 -3.58 -8.24 -17.22
C PRO A 114 -2.97 -8.19 -15.81
N ALA A 115 -2.48 -7.01 -15.42
CA ALA A 115 -2.15 -6.74 -14.02
C ALA A 115 -3.44 -6.59 -13.20
N GLU A 116 -3.37 -6.72 -11.89
CA GLU A 116 -4.50 -6.48 -10.99
C GLU A 116 -4.28 -5.19 -10.21
N ILE A 117 -5.28 -4.31 -10.19
CA ILE A 117 -5.40 -3.24 -9.18
C ILE A 117 -6.54 -3.57 -8.23
N THR A 118 -6.23 -3.66 -6.94
CA THR A 118 -7.17 -4.02 -5.89
C THR A 118 -7.39 -2.84 -4.94
N TRP A 119 -8.65 -2.49 -4.69
CA TRP A 119 -9.06 -1.77 -3.47
C TRP A 119 -9.61 -2.77 -2.45
N ARG A 120 -9.05 -2.77 -1.25
CA ARG A 120 -9.56 -3.58 -0.13
C ARG A 120 -9.61 -2.74 1.14
N GLY A 121 -10.75 -2.68 1.81
CA GLY A 121 -10.84 -1.89 3.04
C GLY A 121 -12.17 -1.97 3.76
N THR A 122 -12.25 -1.36 4.94
CA THR A 122 -13.46 -1.27 5.77
C THR A 122 -14.43 -0.18 5.32
N TRP A 123 -14.08 0.57 4.27
CA TRP A 123 -14.89 1.63 3.70
C TRP A 123 -14.84 1.60 2.18
N ASP A 124 -15.91 2.13 1.59
CA ASP A 124 -16.11 2.08 0.16
C ASP A 124 -15.36 3.20 -0.55
N TYR A 125 -14.45 2.83 -1.46
CA TYR A 125 -13.78 3.75 -2.36
C TYR A 125 -13.89 3.22 -3.78
N ALA A 126 -14.24 4.08 -4.74
CA ALA A 126 -14.20 3.76 -6.15
C ALA A 126 -12.99 4.44 -6.75
N LEU A 127 -12.07 3.66 -7.33
CA LEU A 127 -10.91 4.22 -8.04
C LEU A 127 -11.40 5.08 -9.20
N HIS A 128 -10.99 6.35 -9.21
CA HIS A 128 -11.37 7.25 -10.29
C HIS A 128 -10.76 6.80 -11.63
N PRO A 129 -11.43 7.01 -12.78
CA PRO A 129 -10.90 6.58 -14.08
C PRO A 129 -9.50 7.11 -14.41
N SER A 130 -9.10 8.27 -13.87
CA SER A 130 -7.73 8.79 -14.03
C SER A 130 -6.68 7.90 -13.34
N VAL A 131 -6.98 7.37 -12.15
CA VAL A 131 -6.11 6.43 -11.44
C VAL A 131 -5.99 5.14 -12.22
N ILE A 132 -7.11 4.57 -12.67
CA ILE A 132 -7.13 3.34 -13.46
C ILE A 132 -6.26 3.49 -14.71
N ARG A 133 -6.44 4.57 -15.50
CA ARG A 133 -5.61 4.85 -16.69
C ARG A 133 -4.13 5.01 -16.36
N ALA A 134 -3.80 5.63 -15.22
CA ALA A 134 -2.41 5.79 -14.81
C ALA A 134 -1.74 4.44 -14.53
N TRP A 135 -2.46 3.51 -13.89
CA TRP A 135 -1.98 2.16 -13.62
C TRP A 135 -2.02 1.24 -14.85
N ASP A 136 -2.98 1.40 -15.76
CA ASP A 136 -2.94 0.75 -17.08
C ASP A 136 -1.65 1.09 -17.84
N ALA A 137 -1.23 2.36 -17.77
CA ALA A 137 0.02 2.79 -18.39
C ALA A 137 1.27 2.18 -17.71
N VAL A 138 1.20 1.79 -16.44
CA VAL A 138 2.24 1.00 -15.76
C VAL A 138 2.23 -0.42 -16.30
N ALA A 139 1.08 -1.07 -16.33
CA ALA A 139 0.91 -2.43 -16.84
C ALA A 139 1.42 -2.56 -18.28
N LEU A 140 1.00 -1.67 -19.17
CA LEU A 140 1.47 -1.62 -20.57
C LEU A 140 2.99 -1.43 -20.65
N LYS A 141 3.56 -0.56 -19.81
CA LYS A 141 5.02 -0.34 -19.76
C LYS A 141 5.77 -1.61 -19.35
N HIS A 142 5.15 -2.43 -18.50
CA HIS A 142 5.70 -3.68 -18.00
C HIS A 142 5.22 -4.90 -18.83
N ARG A 143 4.68 -4.68 -20.03
CA ARG A 143 4.23 -5.71 -20.99
C ARG A 143 3.04 -6.57 -20.54
N ALA A 144 2.25 -6.07 -19.59
CA ALA A 144 0.94 -6.62 -19.24
C ALA A 144 -0.17 -6.01 -20.12
N ASN A 145 -1.30 -6.72 -20.25
CA ASN A 145 -2.43 -6.30 -21.10
C ASN A 145 -3.43 -5.41 -20.33
N GLY A 146 -2.95 -4.27 -19.83
CA GLY A 146 -3.73 -3.37 -18.98
C GLY A 146 -3.97 -3.92 -17.56
N CYS A 147 -4.91 -3.32 -16.84
CA CYS A 147 -5.28 -3.70 -15.48
C CYS A 147 -6.73 -4.19 -15.38
N VAL A 148 -6.95 -5.23 -14.57
CA VAL A 148 -8.28 -5.56 -14.03
C VAL A 148 -8.45 -4.91 -12.67
N THR A 149 -9.64 -4.38 -12.39
CA THR A 149 -9.95 -3.75 -11.09
C THR A 149 -10.73 -4.72 -10.21
N VAL A 150 -10.25 -4.92 -8.99
CA VAL A 150 -10.89 -5.76 -7.98
C VAL A 150 -11.21 -4.90 -6.76
N LYS A 151 -12.40 -5.10 -6.19
CA LYS A 151 -12.83 -4.39 -4.99
C LYS A 151 -13.33 -5.37 -3.93
N LYS A 152 -12.82 -5.24 -2.70
CA LYS A 152 -13.14 -6.12 -1.57
C LYS A 152 -13.45 -5.29 -0.34
N LEU A 153 -14.72 -5.24 0.05
CA LEU A 153 -15.13 -4.58 1.29
C LEU A 153 -14.93 -5.53 2.48
N LEU A 154 -14.36 -5.01 3.55
CA LEU A 154 -14.17 -5.69 4.82
C LEU A 154 -15.22 -5.23 5.81
N ASP A 155 -15.67 -6.13 6.68
CA ASP A 155 -16.48 -5.75 7.82
C ASP A 155 -15.66 -4.88 8.79
N VAL A 156 -16.21 -3.74 9.21
CA VAL A 156 -15.59 -2.85 10.21
C VAL A 156 -15.38 -3.59 11.53
N GLY A 157 -16.32 -4.48 11.90
CA GLY A 157 -16.32 -5.19 13.18
C GLY A 157 -15.16 -6.18 13.36
N VAL A 158 -14.51 -6.61 12.27
CA VAL A 158 -13.36 -7.51 12.34
C VAL A 158 -12.05 -6.78 12.62
N VAL A 159 -11.96 -5.47 12.34
CA VAL A 159 -10.73 -4.68 12.54
C VAL A 159 -10.74 -4.05 13.93
N ARG A 160 -10.35 -4.82 14.95
CA ARG A 160 -10.34 -4.34 16.35
C ARG A 160 -9.06 -3.62 16.72
N SER A 161 -7.98 -3.85 15.97
CA SER A 161 -6.66 -3.29 16.21
C SER A 161 -5.87 -3.03 14.94
N HIS A 162 -4.69 -2.43 15.09
CA HIS A 162 -3.69 -2.31 14.03
C HIS A 162 -3.23 -3.69 13.52
N GLY A 163 -3.07 -4.66 14.43
CA GLY A 163 -2.72 -6.03 14.07
C GLY A 163 -3.81 -6.71 13.23
N ASP A 164 -5.07 -6.51 13.59
CA ASP A 164 -6.18 -7.02 12.77
C ASP A 164 -6.23 -6.34 11.40
N ALA A 165 -5.97 -5.03 11.32
CA ALA A 165 -5.92 -4.34 10.03
C ALA A 165 -4.87 -4.98 9.11
N ILE A 166 -3.64 -5.19 9.59
CA ILE A 166 -2.57 -5.85 8.81
C ILE A 166 -3.02 -7.25 8.38
N TYR A 167 -3.61 -8.02 9.29
CA TYR A 167 -4.07 -9.38 9.02
C TYR A 167 -5.18 -9.43 7.95
N TYR A 168 -6.24 -8.64 8.12
CA TYR A 168 -7.40 -8.67 7.23
C TYR A 168 -7.19 -7.95 5.90
N LEU A 169 -6.20 -7.06 5.79
CA LEU A 169 -5.78 -6.50 4.49
C LEU A 169 -5.05 -7.53 3.63
N ASN A 170 -4.48 -8.58 4.22
CA ASN A 170 -3.79 -9.66 3.51
C ASN A 170 -2.72 -9.12 2.54
N LEU A 171 -1.84 -8.26 3.07
CA LEU A 171 -0.72 -7.67 2.37
C LEU A 171 0.23 -8.76 1.85
N SER A 172 0.68 -8.63 0.61
CA SER A 172 1.67 -9.51 -0.01
C SER A 172 3.09 -9.19 0.45
N ASN A 173 3.35 -7.93 0.79
CA ASN A 173 4.62 -7.53 1.39
C ASN A 173 4.63 -7.79 2.89
N THR A 174 5.78 -8.24 3.42
CA THR A 174 5.95 -8.36 4.87
C THR A 174 6.11 -6.98 5.49
N VAL A 175 5.03 -6.42 6.03
CA VAL A 175 5.01 -5.12 6.77
C VAL A 175 5.31 -5.25 8.26
N ILE A 176 5.24 -6.48 8.75
CA ILE A 176 5.59 -6.91 10.10
C ILE A 176 5.91 -8.40 10.06
N ARG A 177 6.82 -8.88 10.91
CA ARG A 177 7.12 -10.32 10.98
C ARG A 177 5.87 -11.09 11.43
N PRO A 178 5.54 -12.24 10.81
CA PRO A 178 4.32 -12.99 11.13
C PRO A 178 4.14 -13.33 12.62
N LEU A 179 5.23 -13.74 13.30
CA LEU A 179 5.19 -14.05 14.73
C LEU A 179 4.92 -12.81 15.59
N SER A 180 5.48 -11.65 15.21
CA SER A 180 5.21 -10.39 15.90
C SER A 180 3.75 -9.96 15.73
N LEU A 181 3.19 -10.15 14.53
CA LEU A 181 1.77 -9.89 14.26
C LEU A 181 0.85 -10.77 15.10
N GLN A 182 1.15 -12.07 15.17
CA GLN A 182 0.38 -13.01 15.99
C GLN A 182 0.37 -12.58 17.47
N LYS A 183 1.54 -12.18 18.00
CA LYS A 183 1.65 -11.68 19.39
C LYS A 183 0.83 -10.42 19.62
N ILE A 184 0.94 -9.41 18.76
CA ILE A 184 0.16 -8.16 18.88
C ILE A 184 -1.35 -8.45 18.92
N ARG A 185 -1.82 -9.36 18.07
CA ARG A 185 -3.24 -9.72 18.02
C ARG A 185 -3.69 -10.49 19.26
N LEU A 186 -2.85 -11.40 19.76
CA LEU A 186 -3.11 -12.12 21.01
C LEU A 186 -3.18 -11.16 22.20
N GLU A 187 -2.20 -10.26 22.34
CA GLU A 187 -2.16 -9.24 23.40
C GLU A 187 -3.41 -8.36 23.34
N GLN A 188 -3.84 -7.92 22.16
CA GLN A 188 -5.08 -7.17 22.01
C GLN A 188 -6.31 -8.00 22.43
N SER A 189 -6.39 -9.28 22.09
CA SER A 189 -7.54 -10.12 22.45
C SER A 189 -7.70 -10.30 23.96
N ILE A 190 -6.60 -10.28 24.70
CA ILE A 190 -6.60 -10.30 26.17
C ILE A 190 -7.13 -8.97 26.70
N VAL A 191 -6.67 -7.84 26.16
CA VAL A 191 -7.13 -6.49 26.55
C VAL A 191 -8.62 -6.29 26.27
N ASP A 192 -9.12 -6.84 25.16
CA ASP A 192 -10.53 -6.72 24.77
C ASP A 192 -11.45 -7.70 25.53
N GLY A 193 -10.92 -8.51 26.47
CA GLY A 193 -11.72 -9.44 27.29
C GLY A 193 -12.30 -10.62 26.50
N VAL A 194 -11.69 -11.00 25.37
CA VAL A 194 -12.18 -12.10 24.52
C VAL A 194 -11.77 -13.47 25.06
N TYR A 195 -10.83 -13.51 26.00
CA TYR A 195 -10.47 -14.68 26.80
C TYR A 195 -10.75 -14.39 28.27
N ASP A 196 -11.96 -14.72 28.73
CA ASP A 196 -12.23 -14.92 30.16
C ASP A 196 -11.65 -16.29 30.55
N TRP A 197 -10.85 -16.32 31.61
CA TRP A 197 -10.37 -17.56 32.25
C TRP A 197 -11.38 -18.05 33.29
#